data_AF-A0A535CHW8-F1
#
_entry.id   AF-A0A535CHW8-F1
#
_cell.length_a   1.000
_cell.length_b   1.000
_cell.length_c   1.000
_cell.angle_alpha   90.00
_cell.angle_beta   90.00
_cell.angle_gamma   90.00
#
_symmetry.space_group_name_H-M   'P 1'
#
loop_
_entity.id
_entity.type
_entity.pdbx_description
1 polymer ?
#
loop_
_entity_poly.entity_id
_entity_poly.type
_entity_poly.pdbx_seq_one_letter_code
_entity_poly.pdbx_strand_id
1 'polypeptide(L)'
;MKEQQARRPHVYELDPLRAVTAWSVVAVHVLAGTIFLNQSNVGVEVQNALVVAMHFTREVFIFVTAFALVYVYYGKPFATRRFWARRSIGVLLPYCIWSVVY
;
A
#
# COMPACT_ATOMS: atom_id res chain seq x y z
N MET A 1 34.00 0.89 18.12
CA MET A 1 32.77 0.27 18.65
C MET A 1 31.68 0.37 17.60
N LYS A 2 31.21 -0.74 17.04
CA LYS A 2 29.99 -0.74 16.21
C LYS A 2 28.82 -0.63 17.17
N GLU A 3 28.22 0.54 17.30
CA GLU A 3 26.93 0.68 17.97
C GLU A 3 25.97 -0.31 17.32
N GLN A 4 25.60 -1.35 18.06
CA GLN A 4 24.51 -2.22 17.69
C GLN A 4 23.27 -1.35 17.67
N GLN A 5 22.92 -0.87 16.48
CA GLN A 5 21.80 0.04 16.31
C GLN A 5 20.53 -0.70 16.72
N ALA A 6 20.06 -0.43 17.94
CA ALA A 6 18.87 -1.05 18.50
C ALA A 6 17.74 -0.93 17.47
N ARG A 7 17.20 -2.09 17.06
CA ARG A 7 16.12 -2.16 16.08
C ARG A 7 14.91 -1.51 16.73
N ARG A 8 14.27 -0.56 16.03
CA ARG A 8 13.10 0.11 16.58
C ARG A 8 12.01 -0.93 16.87
N PRO A 9 11.26 -0.79 17.98
CA PRO A 9 10.13 -1.66 18.30
C PRO A 9 9.16 -1.75 17.11
N HIS A 10 8.59 -2.94 16.92
CA HIS A 10 7.54 -3.12 15.92
C HIS A 10 6.26 -2.42 16.39
N VAL A 11 5.59 -1.72 15.47
CA VAL A 11 4.36 -0.98 15.75
C VAL A 11 3.18 -1.87 15.33
N TYR A 12 2.61 -2.59 16.29
CA TYR A 12 1.57 -3.59 16.04
C TYR A 12 0.28 -2.98 15.46
N GLU A 13 0.02 -1.70 15.73
CA GLU A 13 -1.13 -0.96 15.23
C GLU A 13 -1.11 -0.80 13.70
N LEU A 14 0.07 -0.89 13.07
CA LEU A 14 0.20 -0.84 11.61
C LEU A 14 -0.21 -2.15 10.93
N ASP A 15 -0.16 -3.29 11.63
CA ASP A 15 -0.46 -4.59 11.04
C ASP A 15 -1.94 -4.71 10.62
N PRO A 16 -2.95 -4.40 11.48
CA PRO A 16 -4.34 -4.43 11.06
C PRO A 16 -4.63 -3.37 9.99
N LEU A 17 -3.98 -2.19 10.07
CA LEU A 17 -4.14 -1.14 9.06
C LEU A 17 -3.66 -1.61 7.68
N ARG A 18 -2.51 -2.28 7.62
CA ARG A 18 -1.98 -2.89 6.39
C ARG A 18 -2.87 -4.01 5.88
N ALA A 19 -3.34 -4.89 6.77
CA ALA A 19 -4.21 -5.99 6.41
C ALA A 19 -5.53 -5.48 5.81
N VAL A 20 -6.23 -4.58 6.49
CA VAL A 20 -7.49 -3.98 6.01
C VAL A 20 -7.27 -3.26 4.68
N THR A 21 -6.18 -2.52 4.54
CA THR A 21 -5.85 -1.85 3.27
C THR A 21 -5.66 -2.86 2.14
N ALA A 22 -4.94 -3.96 2.38
CA ALA A 22 -4.72 -5.00 1.37
C ALA A 22 -6.05 -5.66 0.94
N TRP A 23 -6.92 -5.99 1.90
CA TRP A 23 -8.25 -6.55 1.61
C TRP A 23 -9.11 -5.59 0.79
N SER A 24 -9.13 -4.30 1.15
CA SER A 24 -9.87 -3.28 0.40
C SER A 24 -9.34 -3.09 -1.02
N VAL A 25 -8.02 -3.20 -1.25
CA VAL A 25 -7.45 -3.17 -2.61
C VAL A 25 -7.93 -4.35 -3.43
N VAL A 26 -7.95 -5.56 -2.87
CA VAL A 26 -8.49 -6.75 -3.56
C VAL A 26 -9.96 -6.53 -3.89
N ALA A 27 -10.75 -6.00 -2.95
CA ALA A 27 -12.17 -5.70 -3.18
C ALA A 27 -12.38 -4.69 -4.33
N VAL A 28 -11.57 -3.62 -4.41
CA VAL A 28 -11.61 -2.67 -5.54
C VAL A 28 -11.34 -3.37 -6.86
N HIS A 29 -10.34 -4.25 -6.93
CA HIS A 29 -10.01 -4.97 -8.17
C HIS A 29 -11.13 -5.94 -8.58
N VAL A 30 -11.73 -6.64 -7.62
CA VAL A 30 -12.87 -7.53 -7.88
C VAL A 30 -14.07 -6.72 -8.36
N LEU A 31 -14.43 -5.63 -7.68
CA LEU A 31 -15.53 -4.75 -8.07
C LEU A 31 -15.29 -4.11 -9.44
N ALA A 32 -14.14 -3.50 -9.68
CA ALA A 32 -13.83 -2.90 -10.98
C ALA A 32 -13.79 -3.96 -12.09
N GLY A 33 -13.19 -5.12 -11.82
CA GLY A 33 -13.06 -6.21 -12.78
C GLY A 33 -14.40 -6.85 -13.14
N THR A 34 -15.39 -6.83 -12.26
CA THR A 34 -16.72 -7.46 -12.49
C THR A 34 -17.79 -6.50 -13.01
N ILE A 35 -17.44 -5.24 -13.29
CA ILE A 35 -18.42 -4.22 -13.66
C ILE A 35 -19.24 -4.57 -14.92
N PHE A 36 -18.63 -5.31 -15.86
CA PHE A 36 -19.27 -5.75 -17.10
C PHE A 36 -20.39 -6.79 -16.89
N LEU A 37 -20.41 -7.46 -15.72
CA LEU A 37 -21.47 -8.41 -15.38
C LEU A 37 -22.78 -7.71 -15.03
N ASN A 38 -22.73 -6.42 -14.71
CA ASN A 38 -23.88 -5.65 -14.28
C ASN A 38 -24.72 -5.19 -15.48
N GLN A 39 -25.97 -5.65 -15.56
CA GLN A 39 -26.86 -5.38 -16.71
C GLN A 39 -27.75 -4.14 -16.50
N SER A 40 -27.66 -3.49 -15.34
CA SER A 40 -28.51 -2.34 -14.99
C SER A 40 -27.68 -1.11 -14.69
N ASN A 41 -28.15 0.06 -15.15
CA ASN A 41 -27.48 1.34 -14.87
C ASN A 41 -27.38 1.60 -13.36
N VAL A 42 -28.43 1.30 -12.59
CA VAL A 42 -28.42 1.47 -11.13
C VAL A 42 -27.37 0.58 -10.47
N GLY A 43 -27.21 -0.67 -10.93
CA GLY A 43 -26.19 -1.58 -10.40
C GLY A 43 -24.77 -1.09 -10.68
N VAL A 44 -24.51 -0.55 -11.88
CA VAL A 44 -23.22 0.06 -12.25
C VAL A 44 -22.90 1.26 -11.35
N GLU A 45 -23.87 2.14 -11.13
CA GLU A 45 -23.69 3.32 -10.26
C GLU A 45 -23.39 2.92 -8.81
N VAL A 46 -24.10 1.94 -8.25
CA VAL A 46 -23.84 1.42 -6.90
C VAL A 46 -22.44 0.81 -6.80
N GLN A 47 -22.03 0.03 -7.81
CA GLN A 47 -20.71 -0.58 -7.86
C GLN A 47 -19.59 0.46 -7.96
N ASN A 48 -19.79 1.50 -8.77
CA ASN A 48 -18.88 2.64 -8.85
C ASN A 48 -18.80 3.41 -7.52
N ALA A 49 -19.92 3.63 -6.84
CA ALA A 49 -19.94 4.26 -5.53
C ALA A 49 -19.11 3.48 -4.50
N LEU A 50 -19.19 2.14 -4.50
CA LEU A 50 -18.37 1.29 -3.64
C LEU A 50 -16.87 1.38 -4.01
N VAL A 51 -16.54 1.34 -5.30
CA VAL A 51 -15.16 1.52 -5.78
C VAL A 51 -14.60 2.88 -5.33
N VAL A 52 -15.36 3.96 -5.47
CA VAL A 52 -14.98 5.30 -5.03
C VAL A 52 -14.81 5.35 -3.52
N ALA A 53 -15.72 4.78 -2.74
CA ALA A 53 -15.62 4.72 -1.29
C ALA A 53 -14.33 4.01 -0.83
N MET A 54 -13.91 2.96 -1.54
CA MET A 54 -12.70 2.19 -1.24
C MET A 54 -11.38 2.85 -1.72
N HIS A 55 -11.44 3.97 -2.46
CA HIS A 55 -10.22 4.70 -2.86
C HIS A 55 -9.44 5.29 -1.67
N PHE A 56 -10.02 5.33 -0.46
CA PHE A 56 -9.29 5.70 0.76
C PHE A 56 -8.02 4.86 0.99
N THR A 57 -7.98 3.64 0.44
CA THR A 57 -6.81 2.74 0.48
C THR A 57 -5.53 3.40 -0.03
N ARG A 58 -5.62 4.27 -1.05
CA ARG A 58 -4.48 5.04 -1.56
C ARG A 58 -3.90 5.95 -0.50
N GLU A 59 -4.76 6.69 0.20
CA GLU A 59 -4.35 7.64 1.24
C GLU A 59 -3.73 6.91 2.44
N VAL A 60 -4.30 5.77 2.84
CA VAL A 60 -3.74 4.92 3.90
C VAL A 60 -2.37 4.38 3.51
N PHE A 61 -2.17 3.98 2.25
CA PHE A 61 -0.87 3.48 1.79
C PHE A 61 0.21 4.56 1.85
N ILE A 62 -0.12 5.78 1.43
CA ILE A 62 0.77 6.95 1.54
C ILE A 62 1.09 7.23 3.00
N PHE A 63 0.07 7.26 3.86
CA PHE A 63 0.23 7.48 5.30
C PHE A 63 1.14 6.44 5.97
N VAL A 64 0.84 5.14 5.81
CA VAL A 64 1.64 4.04 6.40
C VAL A 64 3.08 4.09 5.91
N THR A 65 3.27 4.40 4.63
CA THR A 65 4.60 4.50 4.04
C THR A 65 5.38 5.67 4.61
N ALA A 66 4.78 6.87 4.65
CA ALA A 66 5.40 8.06 5.23
C ALA A 66 5.73 7.85 6.71
N PHE A 67 4.78 7.32 7.48
CA PHE A 67 4.97 7.01 8.90
C PHE A 67 6.12 6.01 9.11
N ALA A 68 6.13 4.89 8.39
CA ALA A 68 7.18 3.89 8.54
C ALA A 68 8.57 4.45 8.17
N LEU A 69 8.65 5.30 7.14
CA LEU A 69 9.89 5.95 6.75
C LEU A 69 10.39 6.91 7.83
N VAL A 70 9.53 7.82 8.30
CA VAL A 70 9.89 8.75 9.37
C VAL A 70 10.29 7.97 10.62
N TYR A 71 9.49 6.98 11.05
CA TYR A 71 9.76 6.18 12.23
C TYR A 71 11.11 5.46 12.16
N VAL A 72 11.45 4.83 11.03
CA VAL A 72 12.70 4.06 10.89
C VAL A 72 13.94 4.96 10.78
N TYR A 73 13.84 6.09 10.08
CA TYR A 73 14.96 6.95 9.75
C TYR A 73 15.15 8.16 10.68
N TYR A 74 14.20 8.43 11.58
CA TYR A 74 14.31 9.54 12.53
C TYR A 74 15.56 9.40 13.41
N GLY A 75 16.38 10.45 13.46
CA GLY A 75 17.62 10.50 14.24
C GLY A 75 18.78 9.65 13.70
N LYS A 76 18.71 9.16 12.45
CA LYS A 76 19.79 8.36 11.82
C LYS A 76 20.45 9.10 10.65
N PRO A 77 21.75 8.89 10.39
CA PRO A 77 22.39 9.42 9.19
C PRO A 77 21.72 8.83 7.94
N PHE A 78 21.24 9.71 7.07
CA PHE A 78 20.48 9.32 5.88
C PHE A 78 21.43 9.00 4.71
N ALA A 79 21.51 7.72 4.34
CA ALA A 79 22.28 7.28 3.18
C ALA A 79 21.37 7.12 1.95
N THR A 80 21.29 8.15 1.11
CA THR A 80 20.38 8.24 -0.06
C THR A 80 20.50 7.03 -1.01
N ARG A 81 21.72 6.61 -1.34
CA ARG A 81 21.94 5.46 -2.25
C ARG A 81 21.38 4.15 -1.70
N ARG A 82 21.60 3.88 -0.40
CA ARG A 82 21.11 2.66 0.26
C ARG A 82 19.60 2.71 0.48
N PHE A 83 19.06 3.89 0.74
CA PHE A 83 17.62 4.13 0.85
C PHE A 83 16.90 3.76 -0.44
N TRP A 84 17.32 4.34 -1.57
CA TRP A 84 16.69 4.08 -2.87
C TRP A 84 16.85 2.62 -3.31
N ALA A 85 18.03 2.02 -3.15
CA ALA A 85 18.23 0.61 -3.53
C ALA A 85 17.25 -0.34 -2.82
N ARG A 86 17.00 -0.15 -1.51
CA ARG A 86 16.06 -0.99 -0.76
C ARG A 86 14.61 -0.70 -1.08
N ARG A 87 14.27 0.57 -1.25
CA ARG A 87 12.90 1.00 -1.52
C ARG A 87 12.46 0.63 -2.93
N SER A 88 13.34 0.77 -3.93
CA SER A 88 13.04 0.45 -5.32
C SER A 88 12.70 -1.02 -5.50
N ILE A 89 13.35 -1.96 -4.80
CA ILE A 89 13.00 -3.38 -4.89
C ILE A 89 11.56 -3.62 -4.44
N GLY A 90 11.14 -3.02 -3.32
CA GLY A 90 9.79 -3.17 -2.79
C GLY A 90 8.68 -2.53 -3.63
N VAL A 91 9.02 -1.64 -4.57
CA VAL A 91 8.05 -0.93 -5.43
C VAL A 91 8.10 -1.46 -6.86
N LEU A 92 9.29 -1.60 -7.43
CA LEU A 92 9.49 -2.06 -8.81
C LEU A 92 9.15 -3.53 -8.96
N LEU A 93 9.48 -4.40 -8.00
CA LEU A 93 9.20 -5.82 -8.14
C LEU A 93 7.69 -6.09 -8.24
N PRO A 94 6.82 -5.59 -7.32
CA PRO A 94 5.38 -5.76 -7.48
C PRO A 94 4.85 -5.10 -8.76
N TYR A 95 5.36 -3.92 -9.12
CA TYR A 95 4.92 -3.20 -10.32
C TYR A 95 5.22 -3.97 -11.59
N CYS A 96 6.46 -4.43 -11.78
CA CYS A 96 6.86 -5.24 -12.92
C CYS A 96 6.07 -6.55 -13.01
N ILE A 97 5.85 -7.23 -11.88
CA ILE A 97 5.05 -8.47 -11.85
C ILE A 97 3.63 -8.17 -12.33
N TRP A 98 3.00 -7.11 -11.81
CA TRP A 98 1.63 -6.79 -12.18
C TRP A 98 1.51 -6.27 -13.63
N SER A 99 2.48 -5.50 -14.12
CA SER A 99 2.53 -5.06 -15.51
C SER A 99 2.64 -6.20 -16.52
N VAL A 100 3.16 -7.35 -16.12
CA VAL A 100 3.25 -8.53 -17.00
C VAL A 100 1.96 -9.37 -16.95
N VAL A 101 1.24 -9.35 -15.82
CA VAL A 101 0.02 -10.12 -15.62
C VAL A 101 -1.23 -9.38 -16.10
N TYR A 102 -1.24 -8.05 -15.98
CA TYR A 102 -2.31 -7.17 -16.43
C TYR A 102 -2.38 -7.12 -17.96
#